data_AF-A0A0S4QDM8-F1
#
_entry.id   AF-A0A0S4QDM8-F1
#
_cell.length_a   1.000
_cell.length_b   1.000
_cell.length_c   1.000
_cell.angle_alpha   90.00
_cell.angle_beta   90.00
_cell.angle_gamma   90.00
#
_symmetry.space_group_name_H-M   'P 1'
#
loop_
_entity.id
_entity.type
_entity.pdbx_description
1 polymer ?
#
loop_
_entity_poly.entity_id
_entity_poly.type
_entity_poly.pdbx_seq_one_letter_code
_entity_poly.pdbx_strand_id
1 'polypeptide(L)'
;MSTSTSDTVSADLTLTRNYVRDGKVMQIATLAESGEPVVCNLWYASSFDPDRLLFISRPDRAHCRNIRADRRVAGAVLTIELDGLGQEVQGVSFAGTARQVPDESAPALLPIYHGRWPAGSELANRELMRADANAHRLYEIQIHRWILFDEVNHPDDPRRVIELATTI
;
A
#
# COMPACT_ATOMS: atom_id res chain seq x y z
N MET A 1 -2.51 37.07 -4.49
CA MET A 1 -3.15 36.01 -3.69
C MET A 1 -3.46 34.84 -4.61
N SER A 2 -3.31 33.62 -4.09
CA SER A 2 -3.48 32.30 -4.74
C SER A 2 -2.24 31.66 -5.39
N THR A 3 -1.27 31.31 -4.55
CA THR A 3 -0.27 30.23 -4.79
C THR A 3 -0.31 29.14 -3.70
N SER A 4 -1.26 29.20 -2.76
CA SER A 4 -1.16 28.50 -1.47
C SER A 4 -1.60 27.02 -1.47
N THR A 5 -2.29 26.52 -2.49
CA THR A 5 -2.90 25.17 -2.43
C THR A 5 -2.03 24.09 -3.06
N SER A 6 -1.22 24.44 -4.07
CA SER A 6 -0.35 23.50 -4.78
C SER A 6 0.86 23.09 -3.94
N ASP A 7 1.45 24.03 -3.20
CA ASP A 7 2.66 23.78 -2.41
C ASP A 7 2.36 22.98 -1.13
N THR A 8 1.19 23.18 -0.51
CA THR A 8 0.77 22.44 0.69
C THR A 8 0.41 20.98 0.38
N VAL A 9 -0.29 20.70 -0.73
CA VAL A 9 -0.55 19.32 -1.17
C VAL A 9 0.77 18.57 -1.44
N SER A 10 1.81 19.28 -1.89
CA SER A 10 3.15 18.69 -2.06
C SER A 10 3.82 18.31 -0.73
N ALA A 11 3.67 19.14 0.32
CA ALA A 11 4.21 18.85 1.64
C ALA A 11 3.51 17.67 2.33
N ASP A 12 2.17 17.66 2.33
CA ASP A 12 1.38 16.60 2.96
C ASP A 12 1.57 15.27 2.22
N LEU A 13 1.67 15.29 0.88
CA LEU A 13 2.00 14.11 0.09
C LEU A 13 3.41 13.62 0.39
N THR A 14 4.39 14.52 0.52
CA THR A 14 5.76 14.14 0.91
C THR A 14 5.78 13.46 2.27
N LEU A 15 5.08 14.03 3.26
CA LEU A 15 4.98 13.47 4.61
C LEU A 15 4.29 12.10 4.61
N THR A 16 3.17 11.99 3.90
CA THR A 16 2.46 10.71 3.69
C THR A 16 3.38 9.65 3.10
N ARG A 17 4.12 9.99 2.03
CA ARG A 17 5.06 9.07 1.37
C ARG A 17 6.21 8.67 2.29
N ASN A 18 6.63 9.53 3.22
CA ASN A 18 7.63 9.18 4.23
C ASN A 18 7.09 8.15 5.22
N TYR A 19 5.90 8.34 5.78
CA TYR A 19 5.28 7.35 6.67
C TYR A 19 5.10 5.99 5.99
N VAL A 20 4.65 6.00 4.74
CA VAL A 20 4.51 4.78 3.93
C VAL A 20 5.87 4.16 3.61
N ARG A 21 6.95 4.93 3.48
CA ARG A 21 8.31 4.39 3.27
C ARG A 21 8.86 3.77 4.56
N ASP A 22 8.52 4.31 5.71
CA ASP A 22 9.08 3.87 6.99
C ASP A 22 8.29 2.70 7.60
N GLY A 23 6.98 2.64 7.34
CA GLY A 23 6.10 1.55 7.78
C GLY A 23 6.51 0.18 7.21
N LYS A 24 6.53 -0.87 8.05
CA LYS A 24 6.99 -2.21 7.63
C LYS A 24 5.86 -3.12 7.16
N VAL A 25 4.71 -3.01 7.81
CA VAL A 25 3.52 -3.83 7.57
C VAL A 25 2.34 -2.90 7.31
N MET A 26 1.51 -3.29 6.36
CA MET A 26 0.22 -2.64 6.10
C MET A 26 -0.92 -3.56 6.49
N GLN A 27 -2.05 -2.96 6.85
CA GLN A 27 -3.34 -3.62 6.87
C GLN A 27 -4.06 -3.35 5.56
N ILE A 28 -4.65 -4.38 4.95
CA ILE A 28 -5.54 -4.21 3.80
C ILE A 28 -6.91 -4.79 4.10
N ALA A 29 -7.94 -4.07 3.71
CA ALA A 29 -9.32 -4.52 3.61
C ALA A 29 -9.63 -4.88 2.16
N THR A 30 -10.18 -6.07 1.96
CA THR A 30 -10.66 -6.59 0.68
C THR A 30 -12.12 -7.02 0.84
N LEU A 31 -12.85 -7.23 -0.26
CA LEU A 31 -14.23 -7.70 -0.21
C LEU A 31 -14.28 -9.19 -0.55
N ALA A 32 -14.86 -9.99 0.34
CA ALA A 32 -15.25 -11.36 0.00
C ALA A 32 -16.36 -11.35 -1.06
N GLU A 33 -16.61 -12.50 -1.70
CA GLU A 33 -17.68 -12.65 -2.69
C GLU A 33 -19.07 -12.31 -2.12
N SER A 34 -19.28 -12.55 -0.82
CA SER A 34 -20.48 -12.14 -0.07
C SER A 34 -20.62 -10.62 0.13
N GLY A 35 -19.58 -9.85 -0.18
CA GLY A 35 -19.46 -8.43 0.16
C GLY A 35 -18.91 -8.16 1.56
N GLU A 36 -18.60 -9.19 2.35
CA GLU A 36 -18.01 -9.03 3.69
C GLU A 36 -16.60 -8.42 3.61
N PRO A 37 -16.28 -7.39 4.42
CA PRO A 37 -14.94 -6.85 4.50
C PRO A 37 -14.00 -7.83 5.22
N VAL A 38 -12.87 -8.16 4.58
CA VAL A 38 -11.84 -9.04 5.13
C VAL A 38 -10.54 -8.26 5.28
N VAL A 39 -10.00 -8.23 6.51
CA VAL A 39 -8.75 -7.53 6.84
C VAL A 39 -7.60 -8.51 7.03
N CYS A 40 -6.42 -8.19 6.48
CA CYS A 40 -5.19 -8.93 6.76
C CYS A 40 -3.95 -8.02 6.80
N ASN A 41 -2.90 -8.51 7.45
CA ASN A 41 -1.60 -7.84 7.56
C ASN A 41 -0.64 -8.35 6.49
N LEU A 42 0.11 -7.43 5.85
CA LEU A 42 1.05 -7.75 4.78
C LEU A 42 2.35 -6.95 4.91
N TRP A 43 3.48 -7.62 4.70
CA TRP A 43 4.72 -6.94 4.37
C TRP A 43 4.59 -6.31 2.99
N TYR A 44 5.09 -5.09 2.82
CA TYR A 44 4.96 -4.38 1.56
C TYR A 44 6.21 -3.56 1.23
N ALA A 45 6.38 -3.24 -0.04
CA ALA A 45 7.28 -2.20 -0.52
C ALA A 45 6.48 -1.10 -1.21
N SER A 46 7.02 0.11 -1.24
CA SER A 46 6.38 1.26 -1.89
C SER A 46 7.23 1.76 -3.05
N SER A 47 6.54 2.30 -4.06
CA SER A 47 7.13 3.12 -5.12
C SER A 47 6.19 4.30 -5.34
N PHE A 48 6.77 5.45 -5.65
CA PHE A 48 6.05 6.70 -5.86
C PHE A 48 6.26 7.17 -7.29
N ASP A 49 5.30 7.93 -7.81
CA ASP A 49 5.27 8.44 -9.19
C ASP A 49 5.28 7.33 -10.28
N PRO A 50 4.22 6.51 -10.37
CA PRO A 50 2.97 6.60 -9.61
C PRO A 50 3.01 5.87 -8.27
N ASP A 51 2.17 6.30 -7.34
CA ASP A 51 2.07 5.71 -6.00
C ASP A 51 1.48 4.32 -6.05
N ARG A 52 2.30 3.37 -5.59
CA ARG A 52 1.95 1.95 -5.52
C ARG A 52 2.49 1.30 -4.27
N LEU A 53 1.75 0.31 -3.79
CA LEU A 53 2.21 -0.64 -2.78
C LEU A 53 2.34 -2.03 -3.41
N LEU A 54 3.42 -2.72 -3.10
CA LEU A 54 3.77 -4.02 -3.64
C LEU A 54 3.83 -5.03 -2.50
N PHE A 55 3.22 -6.19 -2.67
CA PHE A 55 3.34 -7.29 -1.71
C PHE A 55 3.43 -8.63 -2.43
N ILE A 56 4.00 -9.64 -1.76
CA ILE A 56 3.99 -11.01 -2.26
C ILE A 56 3.05 -11.86 -1.42
N SER A 57 2.28 -12.73 -2.08
CA SER A 57 1.37 -13.65 -1.39
C SER A 57 1.05 -14.84 -2.28
N ARG A 58 0.63 -15.95 -1.68
CA ARG A 58 0.18 -17.09 -2.47
C ARG A 58 -1.23 -16.84 -3.04
N PRO A 59 -1.51 -17.24 -4.29
CA PRO A 59 -2.82 -17.01 -4.93
C PRO A 59 -4.03 -17.59 -4.19
N ASP A 60 -3.81 -18.57 -3.32
CA ASP A 60 -4.81 -19.27 -2.51
C ASP A 60 -5.20 -18.51 -1.22
N ARG A 61 -4.55 -17.40 -0.88
CA ARG A 61 -4.92 -16.62 0.31
C ARG A 61 -6.25 -15.88 0.11
N ALA A 62 -6.99 -15.69 1.20
CA ALA A 62 -8.32 -15.07 1.17
C ALA A 62 -8.30 -13.70 0.46
N HIS A 63 -7.40 -12.79 0.86
CA HIS A 63 -7.24 -11.48 0.22
C HIS A 63 -6.87 -11.59 -1.27
N CYS A 64 -6.08 -12.57 -1.69
CA CYS A 64 -5.74 -12.77 -3.11
C CYS A 64 -6.93 -13.24 -3.95
N ARG A 65 -7.76 -14.14 -3.41
CA ARG A 65 -9.03 -14.53 -4.05
C ARG A 65 -10.00 -13.35 -4.13
N ASN A 66 -10.12 -12.60 -3.05
CA ASN A 66 -10.94 -11.39 -2.99
C ASN A 66 -10.50 -10.38 -4.04
N ILE A 67 -9.20 -10.06 -4.12
CA ILE A 67 -8.63 -9.12 -5.12
C ILE A 67 -8.92 -9.57 -6.56
N ARG A 68 -8.93 -10.88 -6.82
CA ARG A 68 -9.23 -11.43 -8.15
C ARG A 68 -10.70 -11.22 -8.53
N ALA A 69 -11.62 -11.32 -7.57
CA ALA A 69 -13.04 -11.11 -7.78
C ALA A 69 -13.42 -9.61 -7.80
N ASP A 70 -12.86 -8.84 -6.87
CA ASP A 70 -13.06 -7.40 -6.73
C ASP A 70 -11.74 -6.70 -6.41
N ARG A 71 -11.34 -5.81 -7.31
CA ARG A 71 -10.06 -5.11 -7.22
C ARG A 71 -10.04 -4.02 -6.17
N ARG A 72 -11.19 -3.58 -5.65
CA ARG A 72 -11.26 -2.47 -4.70
C ARG A 72 -10.63 -2.87 -3.38
N VAL A 73 -9.69 -2.04 -2.91
CA VAL A 73 -9.04 -2.22 -1.61
C VAL A 73 -8.98 -0.90 -0.87
N ALA A 74 -9.00 -1.00 0.46
CA ALA A 74 -8.60 0.08 1.35
C ALA A 74 -7.56 -0.47 2.33
N GLY A 75 -6.84 0.39 3.01
CA GLY A 75 -5.86 -0.08 3.98
C GLY A 75 -5.26 1.03 4.81
N ALA A 76 -4.37 0.63 5.71
CA ALA A 76 -3.64 1.55 6.57
C ALA A 76 -2.20 1.10 6.78
N VAL A 77 -1.33 2.08 6.99
CA VAL A 77 0.05 1.92 7.44
C VAL A 77 0.18 2.73 8.72
N LEU A 78 0.57 2.07 9.80
CA LEU A 78 0.92 2.71 11.06
C LEU A 78 2.44 2.65 11.23
N THR A 79 3.04 3.82 11.44
CA THR A 79 4.50 3.99 11.49
C THR A 79 4.99 4.45 12.87
N ILE A 80 4.08 4.76 13.78
CA ILE A 80 4.42 5.20 15.14
C ILE A 80 4.74 4.02 16.06
N GLU A 81 5.79 4.19 16.87
CA GLU A 81 5.97 3.39 18.07
C GLU A 81 4.97 3.89 19.11
N LEU A 82 4.15 2.98 19.65
CA LEU A 82 3.16 3.31 20.65
C LEU A 82 3.80 3.28 22.03
N ASP A 83 3.86 4.44 22.70
CA ASP A 83 4.47 4.60 24.02
C ASP A 83 3.44 4.70 25.17
N GLY A 84 2.18 5.05 24.85
CA GLY A 84 1.11 5.11 25.84
C GLY A 84 -0.22 5.63 25.29
N LEU A 85 -1.26 5.58 26.15
CA LEU A 85 -2.54 6.21 25.85
C LEU A 85 -2.39 7.74 25.92
N GLY A 86 -2.93 8.45 24.91
CA GLY A 86 -2.84 9.90 24.80
C GLY A 86 -1.66 10.42 23.98
N GLN A 87 -0.87 9.53 23.39
CA GLN A 87 0.13 9.88 22.38
C GLN A 87 -0.54 10.48 21.13
N GLU A 88 0.12 11.47 20.53
CA GLU A 88 -0.27 12.03 19.24
C GLU A 88 -0.25 10.95 18.15
N VAL A 89 -1.36 10.82 17.44
CA VAL A 89 -1.57 9.79 16.42
C VAL A 89 -1.01 10.27 15.09
N GLN A 90 -0.18 9.43 14.49
CA GLN A 90 0.31 9.61 13.13
C GLN A 90 0.11 8.32 12.33
N GLY A 91 -0.50 8.42 11.16
CA GLY A 91 -0.80 7.26 10.34
C GLY A 91 -1.32 7.63 8.97
N VAL A 92 -1.28 6.64 8.08
CA VAL A 92 -1.77 6.80 6.71
C VAL A 92 -2.83 5.74 6.46
N SER A 93 -3.97 6.16 5.94
CA SER A 93 -4.96 5.28 5.34
C SER A 93 -5.03 5.51 3.84
N PHE A 94 -5.52 4.52 3.09
CA PHE A 94 -5.61 4.63 1.63
C PHE A 94 -6.82 3.92 1.05
N ALA A 95 -7.17 4.33 -0.16
CA ALA A 95 -8.07 3.60 -1.05
C ALA A 95 -7.39 3.45 -2.42
N GLY A 96 -7.61 2.30 -3.05
CA GLY A 96 -7.00 2.01 -4.34
C GLY A 96 -7.58 0.78 -5.01
N THR A 97 -6.90 0.32 -6.05
CA THR A 97 -7.21 -0.95 -6.69
C THR A 97 -6.01 -1.87 -6.68
N ALA A 98 -6.24 -3.12 -6.31
CA ALA A 98 -5.24 -4.15 -6.30
C ALA A 98 -5.38 -5.09 -7.50
N ARG A 99 -4.27 -5.72 -7.89
CA ARG A 99 -4.25 -6.85 -8.82
C ARG A 99 -3.02 -7.71 -8.60
N GLN A 100 -3.10 -8.96 -9.04
CA GLN A 100 -1.89 -9.75 -9.27
C GLN A 100 -1.12 -9.09 -10.43
N VAL A 101 0.18 -8.88 -10.25
CA VAL A 101 1.07 -8.39 -11.31
C VAL A 101 1.25 -9.52 -12.32
N PRO A 102 1.01 -9.27 -13.62
CA PRO A 102 1.26 -10.25 -14.66
C PRO A 102 2.73 -10.67 -14.73
N ASP A 103 3.00 -11.91 -15.10
CA ASP A 103 4.36 -12.49 -15.11
C ASP A 103 5.31 -11.73 -16.05
N GLU A 104 4.78 -11.11 -17.11
CA GLU A 104 5.53 -10.24 -18.04
C GLU A 104 5.91 -8.88 -17.43
N SER A 105 5.11 -8.39 -16.47
CA SER A 105 5.35 -7.11 -15.77
C SER A 105 6.15 -7.29 -14.48
N ALA A 106 6.13 -8.50 -13.90
CA ALA A 106 6.85 -8.82 -12.66
C ALA A 106 8.35 -8.47 -12.67
N PRO A 107 9.13 -8.63 -13.77
CA PRO A 107 10.55 -8.29 -13.78
C PRO A 107 10.85 -6.82 -13.49
N ALA A 108 9.93 -5.90 -13.83
CA ALA A 108 10.10 -4.48 -13.58
C ALA A 108 9.79 -4.08 -12.12
N LEU A 109 8.94 -4.86 -11.43
CA LEU A 109 8.43 -4.50 -10.10
C LEU A 109 9.02 -5.34 -8.97
N LEU A 110 9.42 -6.59 -9.22
CA LEU A 110 10.09 -7.44 -8.23
C LEU A 110 11.33 -6.79 -7.60
N PRO A 111 12.22 -6.08 -8.35
CA PRO A 111 13.38 -5.45 -7.77
C PRO A 111 13.04 -4.41 -6.69
N ILE A 112 11.89 -3.73 -6.79
CA ILE A 112 11.43 -2.78 -5.77
C ILE A 112 11.11 -3.52 -4.48
N TYR A 113 10.38 -4.64 -4.57
CA TYR A 113 10.03 -5.45 -3.41
C TYR A 113 11.27 -6.11 -2.79
N HIS A 114 12.15 -6.69 -3.60
CA HIS A 114 13.38 -7.34 -3.14
C HIS A 114 14.40 -6.36 -2.57
N GLY A 115 14.47 -5.14 -3.10
CA GLY A 115 15.33 -4.09 -2.57
C GLY A 115 14.97 -3.71 -1.13
N ARG A 116 13.66 -3.73 -0.81
CA ARG A 116 13.19 -3.53 0.57
C ARG A 116 13.31 -4.80 1.41
N TRP A 117 12.97 -5.96 0.83
CA TRP A 117 12.93 -7.25 1.51
C TRP A 117 13.76 -8.31 0.76
N PRO A 118 15.09 -8.38 1.00
CA PRO A 118 15.97 -9.27 0.23
C PRO A 118 15.58 -10.76 0.30
N ALA A 119 15.15 -11.23 1.48
CA ALA A 119 14.65 -12.60 1.67
C ALA A 119 13.39 -12.91 0.85
N GLY A 120 12.66 -11.90 0.38
CA GLY A 120 11.51 -12.07 -0.52
C GLY A 120 11.89 -12.66 -1.88
N SER A 121 13.15 -12.57 -2.30
CA SER A 121 13.64 -13.15 -3.56
C SER A 121 13.62 -14.69 -3.56
N GLU A 122 13.75 -15.31 -2.38
CA GLU A 122 13.63 -16.75 -2.19
C GLU A 122 12.18 -17.23 -2.20
N LEU A 123 11.22 -16.33 -1.96
CA LEU A 123 9.80 -16.65 -1.89
C LEU A 123 9.07 -16.39 -3.21
N ALA A 124 9.46 -15.33 -3.91
CA ALA A 124 8.81 -14.85 -5.13
C ALA A 124 9.84 -14.37 -6.15
N ASN A 125 10.06 -15.19 -7.17
CA ASN A 125 10.88 -14.84 -8.33
C ASN A 125 10.31 -15.53 -9.59
N ARG A 126 10.81 -15.14 -10.76
CA ARG A 126 10.26 -15.63 -12.05
C ARG A 126 10.37 -17.14 -12.23
N GLU A 127 11.39 -17.77 -11.67
CA GLU A 127 11.58 -19.22 -11.79
C GLU A 127 10.52 -19.93 -10.96
N LEU A 128 10.38 -19.57 -9.69
CA LEU A 128 9.35 -20.13 -8.80
C LEU A 128 7.93 -19.89 -9.32
N MET A 129 7.64 -18.68 -9.83
CA MET A 129 6.33 -18.34 -10.37
C MET A 129 5.98 -19.18 -11.60
N ARG A 130 6.95 -19.53 -12.44
CA ARG A 130 6.71 -20.41 -13.60
C ARG A 130 6.61 -21.87 -13.23
N ALA A 131 7.40 -22.31 -12.25
CA ALA A 131 7.46 -23.70 -11.83
C ALA A 131 6.21 -24.13 -11.06
N ASP A 132 5.61 -23.23 -10.28
CA ASP A 132 4.46 -23.54 -9.44
C ASP A 132 3.38 -22.44 -9.50
N ALA A 133 2.19 -22.83 -9.94
CA ALA A 133 0.99 -21.99 -9.97
C ALA A 133 0.59 -21.44 -8.58
N ASN A 134 0.98 -22.13 -7.50
CA ASN A 134 0.69 -21.78 -6.11
C ASN A 134 1.84 -21.05 -5.38
N ALA A 135 3.01 -20.89 -6.02
CA ALA A 135 4.10 -20.10 -5.46
C ALA A 135 3.65 -18.64 -5.20
N HIS A 136 4.39 -17.91 -4.36
CA HIS A 136 4.07 -16.51 -4.12
C HIS A 136 4.09 -15.73 -5.43
N ARG A 137 3.07 -14.88 -5.61
CA ARG A 137 2.94 -13.94 -6.72
C ARG A 137 3.13 -12.53 -6.21
N LEU A 138 3.62 -11.66 -7.08
CA LEU A 138 3.65 -10.23 -6.82
C LEU A 138 2.25 -9.66 -7.05
N TYR A 139 1.81 -8.82 -6.13
CA TYR A 139 0.60 -8.02 -6.24
C TYR A 139 0.97 -6.56 -6.14
N GLU A 140 0.24 -5.73 -6.84
CA GLU A 140 0.33 -4.28 -6.71
C GLU A 140 -1.02 -3.71 -6.29
N ILE A 141 -0.95 -2.64 -5.50
CA ILE A 141 -2.05 -1.75 -5.18
C ILE A 141 -1.70 -0.40 -5.80
N GLN A 142 -2.47 0.01 -6.81
CA GLN A 142 -2.43 1.36 -7.32
C GLN A 142 -3.24 2.26 -6.39
N ILE A 143 -2.61 3.30 -5.87
CA ILE A 143 -3.24 4.17 -4.89
C ILE A 143 -4.00 5.27 -5.62
N HIS A 144 -5.26 5.48 -5.21
CA HIS A 144 -6.11 6.54 -5.76
C HIS A 144 -6.22 7.70 -4.79
N ARG A 145 -6.25 7.39 -3.49
CA ARG A 145 -6.33 8.38 -2.43
C ARG A 145 -5.49 7.96 -1.23
N TRP A 146 -4.76 8.94 -0.70
CA TRP A 146 -4.23 8.88 0.66
C TRP A 146 -5.08 9.70 1.63
N ILE A 147 -5.12 9.25 2.88
CA ILE A 147 -5.60 10.01 4.03
C ILE A 147 -4.46 10.03 5.03
N LEU A 148 -3.83 11.19 5.23
CA LEU A 148 -2.90 11.43 6.32
C LEU A 148 -3.70 11.81 7.56
N PHE A 149 -3.40 11.16 8.68
CA PHE A 149 -3.80 11.61 10.00
C PHE A 149 -2.53 11.89 10.79
N ASP A 150 -2.31 13.14 11.20
CA ASP A 150 -1.07 13.55 11.86
C ASP A 150 -1.32 14.71 12.82
N GLU A 151 -1.37 14.40 14.11
CA GLU A 151 -1.58 15.39 15.18
C GLU A 151 -0.33 16.23 15.47
N VAL A 152 0.86 15.77 15.06
CA VAL A 152 2.13 16.47 15.33
C VAL A 152 2.33 17.63 14.35
N ASN A 153 2.16 17.36 13.05
CA ASN A 153 2.37 18.38 12.01
C ASN A 153 1.11 19.21 11.73
N HIS A 154 -0.05 18.75 12.20
CA HIS A 154 -1.34 19.42 12.00
C HIS A 154 -2.24 19.38 13.25
N PRO A 155 -1.84 20.03 14.36
CA PRO A 155 -2.53 19.89 15.66
C PRO A 155 -3.99 20.36 15.65
N ASP A 156 -4.35 21.36 14.84
CA ASP A 156 -5.71 21.90 14.79
C ASP A 156 -6.65 21.16 13.82
N ASP A 157 -6.07 20.48 12.82
CA ASP A 157 -6.82 19.74 11.80
C ASP A 157 -5.95 18.59 11.26
N PRO A 158 -5.88 17.46 11.98
CA PRO A 158 -4.90 16.40 11.70
C PRO A 158 -5.14 15.66 10.40
N ARG A 159 -6.32 15.82 9.77
CA ARG A 159 -6.78 14.94 8.69
C ARG A 159 -6.61 15.60 7.32
N ARG A 160 -5.74 15.07 6.46
CA ARG A 160 -5.55 15.52 5.07
C ARG A 160 -6.06 14.50 4.07
N VAL A 161 -6.85 14.94 3.08
CA VAL A 161 -7.21 14.11 1.90
C VAL A 161 -6.28 14.47 0.76
N ILE A 162 -5.64 13.47 0.17
CA ILE A 162 -4.78 13.65 -0.99
C ILE A 162 -5.29 12.72 -2.09
N GLU A 163 -5.96 13.30 -3.08
CA GLU A 163 -6.42 12.59 -4.28
C GLU A 163 -5.29 12.53 -5.30
N LEU A 164 -5.03 11.35 -5.85
CA LEU A 164 -4.01 11.15 -6.87
C LEU A 164 -4.65 11.12 -8.26
N ALA A 165 -4.04 11.79 -9.22
CA ALA A 165 -4.48 11.75 -10.60
C ALA A 165 -4.45 10.29 -11.10
N THR A 166 -5.60 9.77 -11.50
CA THR A 166 -5.66 8.43 -12.10
C THR A 166 -5.18 8.55 -13.54
N THR A 167 -4.01 8.01 -13.85
CA THR A 167 -3.61 7.83 -15.26
C THR A 167 -4.54 6.77 -15.85
N ILE A 168 -5.46 7.21 -16.71
CA ILE A 168 -6.37 6.35 -17.50
C ILE A 168 -5.57 5.61 -18.56
#